data_AF-A0A7V6UQ60-F1
#
_entry.id   AF-A0A7V6UQ60-F1
#
_cell.length_a   1.000
_cell.length_b   1.000
_cell.length_c   1.000
_cell.angle_alpha   90.00
_cell.angle_beta   90.00
_cell.angle_gamma   90.00
#
_symmetry.space_group_name_H-M   'P 1'
#
loop_
_entity.id
_entity.type
_entity.pdbx_description
1 polymer ?
#
loop_
_entity_poly.entity_id
_entity_poly.type
_entity_poly.pdbx_seq_one_letter_code
_entity_poly.pdbx_strand_id
1 'polypeptide(L)' 'MTSEQLLAEIREANLTYLMLAQTLIRQDKAEAVFRLGLNEEAADILASLSAAQVLKL' A
#
# COMPACT_ATOMS: atom_id res chain seq x y z
N MET A 1 -18.37 18.77 2.12
CA MET A 1 -17.23 18.12 1.43
C MET A 1 -17.37 18.35 -0.05
N THR A 2 -16.34 18.93 -0.67
CA THR A 2 -16.23 18.97 -2.13
C THR A 2 -15.71 17.62 -2.63
N SER A 3 -15.93 17.32 -3.92
CA SER A 3 -15.34 16.13 -4.55
C SER A 3 -13.80 16.10 -4.43
N GLU A 4 -13.16 17.27 -4.51
CA GLU A 4 -11.71 17.40 -4.38
C GLU A 4 -11.20 17.04 -2.98
N GLN A 5 -11.92 17.47 -1.93
CA GLN A 5 -11.58 17.12 -0.55
C GLN A 5 -11.68 15.60 -0.32
N LEU A 6 -12.75 14.97 -0.82
CA LEU A 6 -12.92 13.51 -0.74
C LEU A 6 -11.78 12.78 -1.47
N LEU A 7 -11.39 13.23 -2.66
CA LEU A 7 -10.28 12.65 -3.42
C LEU A 7 -8.92 12.83 -2.73
N ALA A 8 -8.75 13.89 -1.94
CA ALA A 8 -7.54 14.09 -1.14
C ALA A 8 -7.48 13.11 0.04
N GLU A 9 -8.59 12.96 0.77
CA GLU A 9 -8.71 12.01 1.89
C GLU A 9 -8.51 10.56 1.45
N ILE A 10 -9.09 10.16 0.30
CA ILE A 10 -8.88 8.83 -0.28
C ILE A 10 -7.38 8.59 -0.58
N ARG A 11 -6.70 9.60 -1.14
CA ARG A 11 -5.26 9.49 -1.44
C ARG A 11 -4.42 9.35 -0.18
N GLU A 12 -4.73 10.10 0.88
CA GLU A 12 -4.04 10.00 2.17
C GLU A 12 -4.25 8.63 2.83
N ALA A 13 -5.48 8.13 2.81
CA ALA A 13 -5.82 6.81 3.33
C ALA A 13 -5.09 5.70 2.56
N ASN A 14 -5.08 5.76 1.23
CA ASN A 14 -4.37 4.80 0.38
C ASN A 14 -2.87 4.84 0.62
N LEU A 15 -2.26 6.02 0.70
CA LEU A 15 -0.83 6.16 0.98
C LEU A 15 -0.47 5.52 2.32
N THR A 16 -1.24 5.82 3.36
CA THR A 16 -1.04 5.26 4.70
C THR A 16 -1.16 3.73 4.68
N TYR A 17 -2.16 3.20 3.99
CA TYR A 17 -2.36 1.76 3.82
C TYR A 17 -1.19 1.09 3.11
N LEU A 18 -0.76 1.64 1.97
CA LEU A 18 0.33 1.07 1.16
C LEU A 18 1.66 1.08 1.92
N MET A 19 1.94 2.13 2.70
CA MET A 19 3.13 2.21 3.55
C MET A 19 3.12 1.17 4.68
N LEU A 20 1.96 0.93 5.30
CA LEU A 20 1.80 -0.11 6.30
C LEU A 20 1.96 -1.51 5.69
N ALA A 21 1.32 -1.75 4.55
CA ALA A 21 1.42 -3.02 3.82
C ALA A 21 2.87 -3.33 3.42
N GLN A 22 3.62 -2.36 2.89
CA GLN A 22 5.04 -2.51 2.60
C GLN A 22 5.88 -2.84 3.85
N THR A 23 5.56 -2.23 4.99
CA THR A 23 6.26 -2.49 6.25
C THR A 23 6.00 -3.92 6.73
N LEU A 24 4.75 -4.37 6.67
CA LEU A 24 4.36 -5.73 7.01
C LEU A 24 5.07 -6.76 6.11
N ILE A 25 5.08 -6.54 4.78
CA ILE A 25 5.76 -7.44 3.83
C ILE A 25 7.26 -7.55 4.10
N ARG A 26 7.93 -6.43 4.42
CA ARG A 26 9.37 -6.43 4.74
C ARG A 26 9.68 -7.14 6.06
N GLN A 27 8.72 -7.17 6.98
CA GLN A 27 8.88 -7.77 8.30
C GLN A 27 8.62 -9.27 8.27
N ASP A 28 7.51 -9.68 7.65
CA ASP A 28 7.16 -11.07 7.36
C ASP A 28 6.25 -11.15 6.12
N LYS A 29 6.83 -11.59 4.99
CA LYS A 29 6.11 -11.72 3.72
C LYS A 29 4.99 -12.76 3.79
N ALA A 30 5.20 -13.89 4.48
CA ALA A 30 4.22 -14.96 4.54
C ALA A 30 2.98 -14.53 5.33
N GLU A 31 3.19 -13.87 6.47
CA GLU A 31 2.11 -13.26 7.23
C GLU A 31 1.42 -12.15 6.43
N ALA A 32 2.18 -11.30 5.73
CA ALA A 32 1.64 -10.22 4.93
C ALA A 32 0.73 -10.72 3.80
N VAL A 33 1.15 -11.73 3.04
CA VAL A 33 0.35 -12.36 1.97
C VAL A 33 -0.97 -12.88 2.53
N PHE A 34 -0.94 -13.55 3.69
CA PHE A 34 -2.15 -14.05 4.35
C PHE A 34 -3.07 -12.90 4.83
N ARG A 35 -2.53 -11.90 5.54
CA ARG A 35 -3.30 -10.79 6.11
C ARG A 35 -3.85 -9.83 5.05
N LEU A 36 -3.09 -9.57 4.00
CA LEU A 36 -3.43 -8.63 2.94
C LEU A 36 -4.24 -9.30 1.81
N GLY A 37 -4.34 -10.63 1.80
CA GLY A 37 -5.05 -11.38 0.76
C GLY A 37 -4.41 -11.27 -0.62
N LEU A 38 -3.08 -11.09 -0.66
CA LEU A 38 -2.29 -10.91 -1.88
C LEU A 38 -1.59 -12.22 -2.23
N ASN A 39 -1.27 -12.44 -3.50
CA ASN A 39 -0.31 -13.50 -3.85
C ASN A 39 1.13 -13.00 -3.62
N GLU A 40 2.10 -13.92 -3.67
CA GLU A 40 3.51 -13.58 -3.42
C GLU A 40 4.07 -12.57 -4.43
N GLU A 41 3.69 -12.67 -5.70
CA GLU A 41 4.14 -11.77 -6.75
C GLU A 41 3.68 -10.33 -6.51
N ALA A 42 2.41 -10.14 -6.13
CA ALA A 42 1.89 -8.84 -5.77
C ALA A 42 2.57 -8.26 -4.52
N ALA A 43 2.90 -9.10 -3.53
CA ALA A 43 3.65 -8.68 -2.35
C ALA A 43 5.08 -8.23 -2.72
N ASP A 44 5.75 -8.93 -3.64
CA ASP A 44 7.09 -8.56 -4.10
C ASP A 44 7.07 -7.25 -4.91
N ILE A 45 6.07 -7.08 -5.78
CA ILE A 45 5.86 -5.81 -6.49
C ILE A 45 5.65 -4.69 -5.47
N LEU A 46 4.73 -4.87 -4.51
CA LEU A 46 4.42 -3.86 -3.51
C LEU A 46 5.67 -3.50 -2.70
N ALA A 47 6.48 -4.47 -2.29
CA ALA A 47 7.72 -4.25 -1.55
C ALA A 47 8.79 -3.51 -2.36
N SER A 48 8.81 -3.68 -3.68
CA SER A 48 9.77 -3.05 -4.59
C SER A 48 9.44 -1.58 -4.92
N LEU A 49 8.20 -1.14 -4.70
CA LEU A 49 7.80 0.23 -5.02
C LEU A 49 8.52 1.25 -4.14
N SER A 50 9.11 2.26 -4.77
CA SER A 50 9.61 3.44 -4.07
C SER A 50 8.45 4.31 -3.56
N ALA A 51 8.71 5.13 -2.54
CA ALA A 51 7.74 6.10 -2.02
C ALA A 51 7.16 7.01 -3.13
N ALA A 52 8.00 7.41 -4.09
CA ALA A 52 7.58 8.24 -5.22
C ALA A 52 6.65 7.51 -6.20
N GLN A 53 6.74 6.19 -6.31
CA GLN A 53 5.81 5.38 -7.11
C GLN A 53 4.50 5.14 -6.37
N VAL A 54 4.55 4.90 -5.05
CA VAL A 54 3.35 4.78 -4.21
C VAL A 54 2.51 6.07 -4.22
N LEU A 55 3.17 7.24 -4.20
CA LEU A 55 2.50 8.55 -4.30
C LEU A 55 1.78 8.80 -5.63
N LYS A 56 2.09 8.03 -6.68
CA LYS A 56 1.48 8.18 -8.01
C LYS A 56 0.27 7.27 -8.24
N LEU A 57 0.01 6.32 -7.32
CA LEU A 57 -1.17 5.46 -7.33
C LEU A 57 -2.39 6.21 -6.79
#